data_AF-A0A2J8VXN3-F1
#
_entry.id   AF-A0A2J8VXN3-F1
#
_cell.length_a   1.000
_cell.length_b   1.000
_cell.length_c   1.000
_cell.angle_alpha   90.00
_cell.angle_beta   90.00
_cell.angle_gamma   90.00
#
_symmetry.space_group_name_H-M   'P 1'
#
loop_
_entity.id
_entity.type
_entity.pdbx_description
1 polymer ?
#
loop_
_entity_poly.entity_id
_entity_poly.type
_entity_poly.pdbx_seq_one_letter_code
_entity_poly.pdbx_strand_id
1 'polypeptide(L)'
;MGRKKIQITRIMDERNRQVTFTKRKFGLMKKAYELSVLCDCEIALIIFNSSNKLFQYASTDMDKVLLKYTEYNEPHESRTNSDIV
;
A
#
# COMPACT_ATOMS: atom_id res chain seq x y z
N MET A 1 -12.54 -14.02 6.01
CA MET A 1 -13.31 -13.97 4.75
C MET A 1 -14.50 -13.04 4.92
N GLY A 2 -14.80 -12.18 3.93
CA GLY A 2 -15.92 -11.25 4.01
C GLY A 2 -17.26 -11.97 3.87
N ARG A 3 -18.30 -11.50 4.56
CA ARG A 3 -19.64 -12.14 4.56
C ARG A 3 -20.38 -12.00 3.22
N LYS A 4 -19.99 -11.04 2.37
CA LYS A 4 -20.52 -10.81 1.01
C LYS A 4 -19.41 -10.27 0.10
N LYS A 5 -19.47 -10.60 -1.20
CA LYS A 5 -18.63 -9.97 -2.25
C LYS A 5 -19.02 -8.49 -2.40
N ILE A 6 -18.04 -7.61 -2.55
CA ILE A 6 -18.24 -6.17 -2.77
C ILE A 6 -17.65 -5.76 -4.13
N GLN A 7 -18.21 -4.74 -4.77
CA GLN A 7 -17.61 -4.11 -5.94
C GLN A 7 -16.42 -3.23 -5.53
N ILE A 8 -15.42 -3.08 -6.41
CA ILE A 8 -14.26 -2.21 -6.18
C ILE A 8 -14.61 -0.79 -6.65
N THR A 9 -15.42 -0.11 -5.85
CA THR A 9 -15.80 1.30 -6.04
C THR A 9 -15.68 2.06 -4.72
N ARG A 10 -15.75 3.39 -4.76
CA ARG A 10 -15.65 4.23 -3.55
C ARG A 10 -16.78 3.88 -2.57
N ILE A 11 -16.43 3.52 -1.34
CA ILE A 11 -17.41 3.31 -0.26
C ILE A 11 -17.95 4.68 0.18
N MET A 12 -19.25 4.90 -0.02
CA MET A 12 -19.91 6.17 0.28
C MET A 12 -20.08 6.39 1.79
N ASP A 13 -20.53 5.37 2.52
CA ASP A 13 -20.67 5.41 3.98
C ASP A 13 -19.31 5.61 4.67
N GLU A 14 -19.19 6.70 5.43
CA GLU A 14 -17.93 7.12 6.03
C GLU A 14 -17.42 6.16 7.11
N ARG A 15 -18.32 5.66 7.98
CA ARG A 15 -17.96 4.73 9.06
C ARG A 15 -17.44 3.42 8.47
N ASN A 16 -18.12 2.88 7.48
CA ASN A 16 -17.72 1.67 6.77
C ASN A 16 -16.42 1.90 5.99
N ARG A 17 -16.24 3.07 5.36
CA ARG A 17 -14.99 3.42 4.68
C ARG A 17 -13.82 3.46 5.66
N GLN A 18 -14.00 4.05 6.84
CA GLN A 18 -12.96 4.13 7.87
C GLN A 18 -12.58 2.74 8.40
N VAL A 19 -13.57 1.91 8.76
CA VAL A 19 -13.33 0.54 9.24
C VAL A 19 -12.64 -0.30 8.15
N THR A 20 -13.09 -0.16 6.91
CA THR A 20 -12.50 -0.87 5.76
C THR A 20 -11.07 -0.41 5.50
N PHE A 21 -10.81 0.90 5.55
CA PHE A 21 -9.47 1.47 5.41
C PHE A 21 -8.51 0.90 6.45
N THR A 22 -8.88 0.93 7.74
CA THR A 22 -8.05 0.38 8.81
C THR A 22 -7.70 -1.10 8.58
N LYS A 23 -8.70 -1.93 8.23
CA LYS A 23 -8.49 -3.37 8.02
C LYS A 23 -7.68 -3.67 6.75
N ARG A 24 -8.01 -3.03 5.62
CA ARG A 24 -7.30 -3.26 4.34
C ARG A 24 -5.88 -2.72 4.37
N LYS A 25 -5.65 -1.55 5.00
CA LYS A 25 -4.31 -0.98 5.20
C LYS A 25 -3.41 -1.96 5.96
N PHE A 26 -3.91 -2.52 7.06
CA PHE A 26 -3.13 -3.51 7.82
C PHE A 26 -2.89 -4.79 7.00
N GLY A 27 -3.89 -5.29 6.29
CA GLY A 27 -3.73 -6.44 5.40
C GLY A 27 -2.68 -6.23 4.29
N LEU A 28 -2.64 -5.02 3.71
CA LEU A 28 -1.66 -4.64 2.70
C LEU A 28 -0.25 -4.56 3.30
N MET A 29 -0.08 -3.92 4.46
CA MET A 29 1.21 -3.87 5.17
C MET A 29 1.71 -5.27 5.55
N LYS A 30 0.80 -6.16 5.97
CA LYS A 30 1.14 -7.56 6.25
C LYS A 30 1.64 -8.29 5.01
N LYS A 31 1.00 -8.08 3.85
CA LYS A 31 1.44 -8.68 2.58
C LYS A 31 2.79 -8.12 2.11
N ALA A 32 3.02 -6.82 2.27
CA ALA A 32 4.31 -6.21 2.01
C ALA A 32 5.41 -6.81 2.91
N TYR A 33 5.14 -6.97 4.21
CA TYR A 33 6.04 -7.66 5.12
C TYR A 33 6.35 -9.10 4.68
N GLU A 34 5.32 -9.90 4.40
CA GLU A 34 5.48 -11.29 3.94
C GLU A 34 6.36 -11.36 2.67
N LEU A 35 6.13 -10.48 1.69
CA LEU A 35 6.91 -10.44 0.45
C LEU A 35 8.38 -10.07 0.73
N SER A 36 8.62 -9.03 1.55
CA SER A 36 9.98 -8.60 1.89
C SER A 36 10.81 -9.70 2.55
N VAL A 37 10.20 -10.48 3.45
CA VAL A 37 10.87 -11.58 4.15
C VAL A 37 11.06 -12.80 3.25
N LEU A 38 10.03 -13.19 2.50
CA LEU A 38 10.08 -14.42 1.69
C LEU A 38 11.02 -14.29 0.48
N CYS A 39 11.17 -13.09 -0.06
CA CYS A 39 11.90 -12.84 -1.29
C CYS A 39 13.13 -11.94 -1.10
N ASP A 40 13.49 -11.63 0.15
CA ASP A 40 14.64 -10.77 0.50
C ASP A 40 14.66 -9.45 -0.29
N CYS A 41 13.57 -8.68 -0.19
CA CYS A 41 13.41 -7.42 -0.93
C CYS A 41 13.07 -6.21 -0.04
N GLU A 42 13.56 -5.04 -0.45
CA GLU A 42 13.26 -3.76 0.22
C GLU A 42 11.95 -3.18 -0.34
N ILE A 43 10.99 -2.86 0.54
CA ILE A 43 9.67 -2.35 0.16
C ILE A 43 9.39 -1.07 0.95
N ALA A 44 8.95 -0.02 0.24
CA ALA A 44 8.36 1.18 0.81
C ALA A 44 6.91 1.33 0.33
N LEU A 45 6.02 1.69 1.25
CA LEU A 45 4.59 1.92 0.99
C LEU A 45 4.16 3.23 1.63
N ILE A 46 3.58 4.12 0.83
CA ILE A 46 3.05 5.43 1.25
C ILE A 46 1.56 5.45 0.94
N ILE A 47 0.74 5.82 1.93
CA ILE A 47 -0.72 5.92 1.79
C ILE A 47 -1.17 7.25 2.37
N PHE A 48 -1.84 8.06 1.55
CA PHE A 48 -2.61 9.22 2.01
C PHE A 48 -4.10 8.87 2.03
N ASN A 49 -4.79 9.23 3.11
CA ASN A 49 -6.25 9.09 3.16
C ASN A 49 -6.95 10.35 2.63
N SER A 50 -8.29 10.34 2.58
CA SER A 50 -9.10 11.47 2.10
C SER A 50 -8.99 12.74 2.95
N SER A 51 -8.36 12.66 4.13
CA SER A 51 -8.08 13.79 5.02
C SER A 51 -6.59 14.20 4.99
N ASN A 52 -5.84 13.78 3.96
CA ASN A 52 -4.41 14.01 3.80
C ASN A 52 -3.53 13.52 4.96
N LYS A 53 -4.01 12.56 5.77
CA LYS A 53 -3.18 11.92 6.79
C LYS A 53 -2.27 10.89 6.13
N LEU A 54 -0.97 11.00 6.42
CA LEU A 54 0.07 10.07 6.00
C LEU A 54 0.06 8.80 6.85
N PHE A 55 0.12 7.65 6.18
CA PHE A 55 0.42 6.35 6.77
C PHE A 55 1.51 5.71 5.93
N GLN A 56 2.51 5.15 6.59
CA GLN A 56 3.65 4.55 5.89
C GLN A 56 4.04 3.19 6.46
N TYR A 57 4.71 2.40 5.64
CA TYR A 57 5.40 1.17 6.00
C TYR A 57 6.67 1.05 5.18
N ALA A 58 7.76 0.65 5.81
CA ALA A 58 8.99 0.24 5.14
C ALA A 58 9.41 -1.12 5.73
N SER A 59 9.93 -2.02 4.89
CA SER A 59 10.45 -3.31 5.38
C SER A 59 11.74 -3.15 6.19
N THR A 60 12.48 -2.06 5.95
CA THR A 60 13.68 -1.66 6.70
C THR A 60 13.50 -0.23 7.23
N ASP A 61 14.15 0.74 6.60
CA ASP A 61 14.09 2.16 6.93
C ASP A 61 13.51 2.95 5.74
N MET A 62 12.57 3.85 6.01
CA MET A 62 11.88 4.58 4.94
C MET A 62 12.84 5.49 4.17
N ASP A 63 13.68 6.24 4.89
CA ASP A 63 14.58 7.22 4.28
C ASP A 63 15.62 6.51 3.41
N LYS A 64 16.13 5.35 3.85
CA LYS A 64 17.04 4.52 3.06
C LYS A 64 16.41 4.04 1.75
N VAL A 65 15.17 3.56 1.76
CA VAL A 65 14.51 3.07 0.54
C VAL A 65 14.19 4.22 -0.41
N LEU A 66 13.77 5.38 0.11
CA LEU A 66 13.51 6.57 -0.71
C LEU A 66 14.79 7.18 -1.29
N LEU A 67 15.89 7.20 -0.53
CA LEU A 67 17.20 7.61 -1.05
C LEU A 67 17.62 6.71 -2.21
N LYS A 68 17.55 5.39 -2.01
CA LYS A 68 17.81 4.41 -3.07
C LYS A 68 16.89 4.65 -4.28
N TYR A 69 15.60 4.95 -4.09
CA TYR A 69 14.70 5.28 -5.20
C TYR A 69 15.18 6.50 -6.01
N THR A 70 15.68 7.56 -5.34
CA THR A 70 16.19 8.76 -6.03
C THR A 70 17.50 8.55 -6.79
N GLU A 71 18.24 7.49 -6.49
CA GLU A 71 19.49 7.13 -7.18
C GLU A 71 19.24 6.38 -8.51
N TYR A 72 18.03 5.87 -8.72
CA TYR A 72 17.65 5.18 -9.96
C TYR A 72 17.02 6.16 -10.96
N ASN A 73 17.52 6.14 -12.20
CA ASN A 73 17.02 7.01 -13.27
C ASN A 73 15.60 6.63 -13.72
N GLU A 74 15.30 5.33 -13.78
CA GLU A 74 14.00 4.80 -14.19
C GLU A 74 13.70 3.44 -13.52
N PRO A 75 12.42 3.14 -13.26
CA PRO A 75 12.04 1.83 -12.74
C PRO A 75 12.10 0.76 -13.83
N HIS A 76 12.51 -0.47 -13.48
CA HIS A 76 12.44 -1.61 -14.38
C HIS A 76 10.99 -2.00 -14.75
N GLU A 77 10.06 -1.83 -13.79
CA GLU A 77 8.62 -1.98 -14.00
C GLU A 77 7.87 -0.83 -13.31
N SER A 78 6.93 -0.20 -14.02
CA SER A 78 6.05 0.85 -13.48
C SER A 78 4.59 0.49 -13.77
N ARG A 79 3.73 0.56 -12.75
CA ARG A 79 2.30 0.26 -12.84
C ARG A 79 1.48 1.37 -12.20
N THR A 80 0.34 1.66 -12.82
CA THR A 80 -0.69 2.56 -12.33
C THR A 80 -2.02 1.81 -12.17
N ASN A 81 -3.05 2.47 -11.64
CA ASN A 81 -4.38 1.85 -11.52
C ASN A 81 -4.94 1.39 -12.89
N SER A 82 -4.56 2.05 -13.99
CA SER A 82 -5.00 1.69 -15.34
C SER A 82 -4.39 0.40 -15.87
N ASP A 83 -3.26 -0.05 -15.31
CA ASP A 83 -2.55 -1.27 -15.74
C ASP A 83 -3.04 -2.52 -15.01
N ILE A 84 -3.73 -2.36 -13.87
CA ILE A 84 -4.16 -3.45 -12.99
C ILE A 84 -5.60 -3.87 -13.25
N VAL A 85 -6.44 -2.95 -13.75
CA VAL A 85 -7.90 -3.14 -13.94
C VAL A 85 -8.19 -3.68 -15.34
#